data_AF-A0A7W0CMJ4-F1
#
_entry.id   AF-A0A7W0CMJ4-F1
#
_cell.length_a   1.000
_cell.length_b   1.000
_cell.length_c   1.000
_cell.angle_alpha   90.00
_cell.angle_beta   90.00
_cell.angle_gamma   90.00
#
_symmetry.space_group_name_H-M   'P 1'
#
loop_
_entity.id
_entity.type
_entity.pdbx_description
1 polymer ?
#
loop_
_entity_poly.entity_id
_entity_poly.type
_entity_poly.pdbx_seq_one_letter_code
_entity_poly.pdbx_strand_id
1 'polypeptide(L)'
;MDFVLTEKDAPVALEALREQGFRTVTPPEGWLVKAFDEDRLVDLIFRIADNDVTEALLDRAEQMTASAVRLPVLEATDLVISWLIPMSEHACDYGSMLPQVRALREQVDWDRVAAVTQDSPYAFTFLTLLERLGVISHPVNPDGDSKWP
;
A
#
# COMPACT_ATOMS: atom_id res chain seq x y z
N MET A 1 -3.85 9.63 7.48
CA MET A 1 -4.62 8.38 7.57
C MET A 1 -5.06 8.12 6.16
N ASP A 2 -4.83 6.92 5.68
CA ASP A 2 -4.82 6.68 4.25
C ASP A 2 -5.90 5.65 3.97
N PHE A 3 -6.86 6.01 3.13
CA PHE A 3 -7.90 5.11 2.65
C PHE A 3 -7.64 4.79 1.20
N VAL A 4 -7.81 3.52 0.85
CA VAL A 4 -7.69 3.01 -0.51
C VAL A 4 -9.09 2.70 -1.01
N LEU A 5 -9.44 3.24 -2.17
CA LEU A 5 -10.78 3.14 -2.77
C LEU A 5 -10.70 3.28 -4.28
N THR A 6 -11.75 2.92 -5.00
CA THR A 6 -11.76 3.08 -6.46
C THR A 6 -11.82 4.55 -6.87
N GLU A 7 -11.29 4.90 -8.06
CA GLU A 7 -11.36 6.26 -8.60
C GLU A 7 -12.81 6.75 -8.75
N LYS A 8 -13.72 5.83 -9.06
CA LYS A 8 -15.16 6.09 -9.15
C LYS A 8 -15.76 6.54 -7.81
N ASP A 9 -15.28 5.98 -6.70
CA ASP A 9 -15.82 6.27 -5.36
C ASP A 9 -15.16 7.49 -4.71
N ALA A 10 -14.03 7.97 -5.24
CA ALA A 10 -13.29 9.10 -4.67
C ALA A 10 -14.11 10.40 -4.56
N PRO A 11 -14.91 10.81 -5.57
CA PRO A 11 -15.78 11.99 -5.44
C PRO A 11 -16.83 11.83 -4.34
N VAL A 12 -17.39 10.62 -4.18
CA VAL A 12 -18.43 10.33 -3.18
C VAL A 12 -17.85 10.38 -1.76
N ALA A 13 -16.69 9.75 -1.54
CA ALA A 13 -16.00 9.77 -0.26
C ALA A 13 -15.53 11.18 0.13
N LEU A 14 -15.00 11.94 -0.83
CA LEU A 14 -14.56 13.31 -0.60
C LEU A 14 -15.73 14.22 -0.21
N GLU A 15 -16.87 14.07 -0.89
CA GLU A 15 -18.09 14.82 -0.57
C GLU A 15 -18.64 14.47 0.81
N ALA A 16 -18.66 13.19 1.18
CA ALA A 16 -19.07 12.75 2.51
C ALA A 16 -18.21 13.39 3.61
N LEU A 17 -16.88 13.47 3.42
CA LEU A 17 -15.98 14.17 4.35
C LEU A 17 -16.26 15.68 4.40
N ARG A 18 -16.52 16.31 3.25
CA ARG A 18 -16.90 17.73 3.16
C ARG A 18 -18.15 18.04 3.97
N GLU A 19 -19.17 17.18 3.87
CA GLU A 19 -20.42 17.32 4.64
C GLU A 19 -20.22 17.20 6.16
N GLN A 20 -19.20 16.45 6.59
CA GLN A 20 -18.78 16.37 8.00
C GLN A 20 -17.89 17.55 8.44
N GLY A 21 -17.63 18.52 7.57
CA GLY A 21 -16.86 19.73 7.89
C GLY A 21 -15.36 19.64 7.59
N PHE A 22 -14.90 18.57 6.94
CA PHE A 22 -13.51 18.48 6.52
C PHE A 22 -13.22 19.48 5.40
N ARG A 23 -12.03 20.07 5.42
CA ARG A 23 -11.52 20.85 4.29
C ARG A 23 -10.98 19.89 3.23
N THR A 24 -11.64 19.84 2.08
CA THR A 24 -11.26 18.96 0.96
C THR A 24 -10.33 19.65 -0.03
N VAL A 25 -9.45 18.88 -0.66
CA VAL A 25 -8.48 19.34 -1.67
C VAL A 25 -8.37 18.28 -2.77
N THR A 26 -8.34 18.71 -4.02
CA THR A 26 -7.98 17.88 -5.18
C THR A 26 -6.61 18.34 -5.68
N PRO A 27 -5.52 17.67 -5.26
CA PRO A 27 -4.18 18.04 -5.68
C PRO A 27 -3.92 17.71 -7.17
N PRO A 28 -2.95 18.37 -7.84
CA PRO A 28 -2.61 18.08 -9.23
C PRO A 28 -2.00 16.69 -9.47
N GLU A 29 -1.62 15.98 -8.41
CA GLU A 29 -0.97 14.68 -8.43
C GLU A 29 -1.77 13.59 -9.19
N GLY A 30 -3.10 13.66 -9.20
CA GLY A 30 -3.93 12.78 -10.03
C GLY A 30 -4.02 11.31 -9.61
N TRP A 31 -3.52 10.96 -8.42
CA TRP A 31 -3.62 9.60 -7.85
C TRP A 31 -4.35 9.54 -6.49
N LEU A 32 -4.67 10.71 -5.91
CA LEU A 32 -5.45 10.85 -4.69
C LEU A 32 -6.26 12.15 -4.65
N VAL A 33 -7.16 12.23 -3.68
CA VAL A 33 -7.71 13.48 -3.14
C VAL A 33 -7.47 13.53 -1.63
N LYS A 34 -7.53 14.73 -1.04
CA LYS A 34 -7.18 14.93 0.37
C LYS A 34 -8.33 15.58 1.12
N ALA A 35 -8.49 15.22 2.39
CA ALA A 35 -9.37 15.89 3.32
C ALA A 35 -8.62 16.19 4.62
N PHE A 36 -8.99 17.30 5.28
CA PHE A 36 -8.35 17.75 6.50
C PHE A 36 -9.38 18.02 7.60
N ASP A 37 -9.12 17.48 8.78
CA ASP A 37 -9.77 17.84 10.04
C ASP A 37 -8.72 18.52 10.93
N GLU A 38 -8.78 19.84 11.03
CA GLU A 38 -7.69 20.66 11.59
C GLU A 38 -6.34 20.35 10.89
N ASP A 39 -5.36 19.84 11.65
CA ASP A 39 -4.04 19.44 11.17
C ASP A 39 -3.96 17.95 10.77
N ARG A 40 -5.07 17.20 10.89
CA ARG A 40 -5.12 15.77 10.56
C ARG A 40 -5.44 15.59 9.09
N LEU A 41 -4.51 14.97 8.37
CA LEU A 41 -4.66 14.62 6.96
C LEU A 41 -5.32 13.24 6.79
N VAL A 42 -6.30 13.20 5.89
CA VAL A 42 -6.87 11.99 5.32
C VAL A 42 -6.56 11.96 3.82
N ASP A 43 -5.78 10.97 3.39
CA ASP A 43 -5.52 10.71 1.98
C ASP A 43 -6.53 9.67 1.46
N LEU A 44 -7.19 10.00 0.35
CA LEU A 44 -8.11 9.12 -0.35
C LEU A 44 -7.44 8.70 -1.67
N ILE A 45 -6.80 7.53 -1.63
CA ILE A 45 -5.91 7.00 -2.67
C ILE A 45 -6.71 6.11 -3.61
N PHE A 46 -6.69 6.44 -4.89
CA PHE A 46 -7.38 5.66 -5.93
C PHE A 46 -6.46 5.13 -7.03
N ARG A 47 -5.16 5.47 -6.97
CA ARG A 47 -4.12 4.89 -7.80
C ARG A 47 -2.85 4.68 -6.96
N ILE A 48 -2.21 3.53 -7.10
CA ILE A 48 -0.99 3.15 -6.39
C ILE A 48 0.07 2.79 -7.42
N ALA A 49 1.19 3.51 -7.42
CA ALA A 49 2.28 3.29 -8.37
C ALA A 49 1.80 3.18 -9.83
N ASP A 50 1.00 4.16 -10.27
CA ASP A 50 0.36 4.22 -11.59
C ASP A 50 -0.69 3.13 -11.90
N ASN A 51 -1.02 2.26 -10.94
CA ASN A 51 -2.05 1.24 -11.10
C ASN A 51 -3.35 1.65 -10.40
N ASP A 52 -4.48 1.55 -11.11
CA ASP A 52 -5.79 1.87 -10.56
C ASP A 52 -6.16 0.90 -9.43
N VAL A 53 -6.74 1.44 -8.35
CA VAL A 53 -7.30 0.61 -7.29
C VAL A 53 -8.53 -0.13 -7.81
N THR A 54 -8.48 -1.46 -7.80
CA THR A 54 -9.55 -2.33 -8.31
C THR A 54 -10.41 -2.88 -7.19
N GLU A 55 -11.65 -3.28 -7.50
CA GLU A 55 -12.49 -4.03 -6.56
C GLU A 55 -11.80 -5.33 -6.10
N ALA A 56 -11.05 -5.99 -6.99
CA ALA A 56 -10.30 -7.20 -6.66
C ALA A 56 -9.20 -6.97 -5.60
N LEU A 57 -8.56 -5.79 -5.59
CA LEU A 57 -7.63 -5.39 -4.53
C LEU A 57 -8.39 -5.17 -3.21
N LEU A 58 -9.51 -4.46 -3.26
CA LEU A 58 -10.30 -4.13 -2.07
C LEU A 58 -10.98 -5.36 -1.44
N ASP A 59 -11.39 -6.33 -2.24
CA ASP A 59 -12.03 -7.59 -1.80
C ASP A 59 -11.09 -8.50 -1.00
N ARG A 60 -9.76 -8.34 -1.15
CA ARG A 60 -8.75 -9.05 -0.35
C ARG A 60 -8.50 -8.43 1.02
N ALA A 61 -9.07 -7.24 1.30
CA ALA A 61 -8.87 -6.56 2.55
C ALA A 61 -9.40 -7.36 3.76
N GLU A 62 -8.63 -7.38 4.83
CA GLU A 62 -8.95 -8.12 6.05
C GLU A 62 -9.57 -7.19 7.10
N GLN A 63 -10.58 -7.70 7.83
CA GLN A 63 -11.21 -6.94 8.91
C GLN A 63 -10.29 -6.88 10.13
N MET A 64 -9.75 -5.69 10.41
CA MET A 64 -8.86 -5.46 11.56
C MET A 64 -9.47 -4.46 12.53
N THR A 65 -9.03 -4.52 13.79
CA THR A 65 -9.40 -3.52 14.80
C THR A 65 -8.26 -2.52 14.92
N ALA A 66 -8.50 -1.27 14.52
CA ALA A 66 -7.59 -0.17 14.77
C ALA A 66 -8.17 0.71 15.88
N SER A 67 -7.48 0.75 17.01
CA SER A 67 -7.96 1.40 18.24
C SER A 67 -9.32 0.85 18.70
N ALA A 68 -10.42 1.54 18.37
CA ALA A 68 -11.78 1.17 18.75
C ALA A 68 -12.72 0.97 17.54
N VAL A 69 -12.18 1.02 16.32
CA VAL A 69 -12.96 0.89 15.08
C VAL A 69 -12.54 -0.40 14.38
N ARG A 70 -13.53 -1.15 13.89
CA ARG A 70 -13.30 -2.28 13.00
C ARG A 70 -13.46 -1.80 11.57
N LEU A 71 -12.42 -1.98 10.77
CA LEU A 71 -12.37 -1.55 9.37
C LEU A 71 -11.63 -2.59 8.51
N PRO A 72 -11.96 -2.67 7.21
CA PRO A 72 -11.13 -3.40 6.25
C PRO A 72 -9.78 -2.70 6.10
N VAL A 73 -8.71 -3.48 6.17
CA VAL A 73 -7.32 -3.05 5.95
C VAL A 73 -6.75 -3.88 4.82
N LEU A 74 -5.98 -3.26 3.92
CA LEU A 74 -5.34 -3.99 2.83
C LEU A 74 -4.55 -5.19 3.37
N GLU A 75 -4.59 -6.29 2.62
CA GLU A 75 -3.80 -7.48 2.92
C GLU A 75 -2.32 -7.08 3.09
N ALA A 76 -1.62 -7.69 4.05
CA ALA A 76 -0.21 -7.37 4.31
C ALA A 76 0.67 -7.55 3.06
N THR A 77 0.38 -8.57 2.25
CA THR A 77 1.05 -8.81 0.96
C THR A 77 0.89 -7.63 0.01
N ASP A 78 -0.35 -7.18 -0.24
CA ASP A 78 -0.65 -6.03 -1.11
C ASP A 78 -0.06 -4.73 -0.57
N LEU A 79 -0.08 -4.54 0.74
CA LEU A 79 0.52 -3.38 1.39
C LEU A 79 2.04 -3.34 1.17
N VAL A 80 2.75 -4.46 1.32
CA VAL A 80 4.19 -4.52 1.05
C VAL A 80 4.49 -4.31 -0.43
N ILE A 81 3.70 -4.90 -1.34
CA ILE A 81 3.83 -4.64 -2.78
C ILE A 81 3.69 -3.14 -3.08
N SER A 82 2.68 -2.49 -2.49
CA SER A 82 2.42 -1.06 -2.68
C SER A 82 3.58 -0.15 -2.24
N TRP A 83 4.37 -0.60 -1.25
CA TRP A 83 5.56 0.13 -0.79
C TRP A 83 6.78 -0.11 -1.68
N LEU A 84 6.88 -1.29 -2.30
CA LEU A 84 8.05 -1.69 -3.09
C LEU A 84 8.00 -1.26 -4.56
N ILE A 85 6.82 -1.24 -5.19
CA ILE A 85 6.70 -0.86 -6.61
C ILE A 85 7.20 0.57 -6.89
N PRO A 86 6.89 1.60 -6.06
CA PRO A 86 7.33 2.98 -6.32
C PRO A 86 8.84 3.21 -6.18
N MET A 87 9.62 2.21 -5.74
CA MET A 87 11.03 2.41 -5.45
C MET A 87 11.83 2.78 -6.70
N SER A 88 12.63 3.83 -6.57
CA SER A 88 13.46 4.38 -7.63
C SER A 88 14.73 5.00 -7.06
N GLU A 89 15.59 5.55 -7.93
CA GLU A 89 16.81 6.27 -7.51
C GLU A 89 16.51 7.46 -6.58
N HIS A 90 15.31 8.03 -6.67
CA HIS A 90 14.86 9.17 -5.85
C HIS A 90 14.01 8.75 -4.66
N ALA A 91 13.56 7.50 -4.61
CA ALA A 91 12.60 7.01 -3.63
C ALA A 91 13.00 5.61 -3.10
N CYS A 92 14.28 5.44 -2.77
CA CYS A 92 14.80 4.21 -2.17
C CYS A 92 15.29 4.49 -0.75
N ASP A 93 14.48 4.12 0.25
CA ASP A 93 14.86 4.16 1.67
C ASP A 93 14.49 2.85 2.36
N TYR A 94 15.40 1.88 2.32
CA TYR A 94 15.24 0.62 3.06
C TYR A 94 15.22 0.82 4.58
N GLY A 95 15.86 1.88 5.08
CA GLY A 95 16.00 2.12 6.51
C GLY A 95 14.66 2.40 7.19
N SER A 96 13.84 3.27 6.57
CA SER A 96 12.50 3.59 7.08
C SER A 96 11.48 2.46 6.89
N MET A 97 11.61 1.67 5.81
CA MET A 97 10.68 0.58 5.49
C MET A 97 10.94 -0.70 6.30
N LEU A 98 12.20 -1.02 6.62
CA LEU A 98 12.59 -2.29 7.25
C LEU A 98 11.84 -2.61 8.56
N PRO A 99 11.63 -1.69 9.51
CA PRO A 99 10.89 -1.99 10.75
C PRO A 99 9.43 -2.39 10.49
N GLN A 100 8.78 -1.72 9.53
CA GLN A 100 7.38 -1.95 9.17
C GLN A 100 7.22 -3.32 8.53
N VAL A 101 8.06 -3.62 7.54
CA VAL A 101 8.12 -4.92 6.88
C VAL A 101 8.44 -6.06 7.86
N ARG A 102 9.40 -5.86 8.77
CA ARG A 102 9.75 -6.86 9.80
C ARG A 102 8.55 -7.17 10.71
N ALA A 103 7.70 -6.19 11.01
CA ALA A 103 6.50 -6.39 11.82
C ALA A 103 5.44 -7.24 11.08
N LEU A 104 5.40 -7.16 9.75
CA LEU A 104 4.45 -7.90 8.90
C LEU A 104 4.96 -9.27 8.43
N ARG A 105 6.19 -9.66 8.77
CA ARG A 105 6.88 -10.81 8.15
C ARG A 105 6.15 -12.15 8.13
N GLU A 106 5.27 -12.39 9.11
CA GLU A 106 4.49 -13.63 9.23
C GLU A 106 3.14 -13.57 8.47
N GLN A 107 2.72 -12.39 8.05
CA GLN A 107 1.46 -12.15 7.35
C GLN A 107 1.64 -11.99 5.82
N VAL A 108 2.87 -11.80 5.36
CA VAL A 108 3.18 -11.50 3.96
C VAL A 108 3.48 -12.77 3.19
N ASP A 109 2.83 -12.96 2.04
CA ASP A 109 3.27 -13.93 1.03
C ASP A 109 4.47 -13.38 0.26
N TRP A 110 5.67 -13.81 0.68
CA TRP A 110 6.92 -13.33 0.12
C TRP A 110 7.18 -13.77 -1.32
N ASP A 111 6.66 -14.93 -1.74
CA ASP A 111 6.80 -15.42 -3.11
C ASP A 111 5.92 -14.57 -4.04
N ARG A 112 4.72 -14.20 -3.60
CA ARG A 112 3.86 -13.26 -4.31
C ARG A 112 4.48 -11.88 -4.43
N VAL A 113 5.07 -11.33 -3.36
CA VAL A 113 5.79 -10.05 -3.42
C VAL A 113 6.92 -10.13 -4.46
N ALA A 114 7.69 -11.22 -4.46
CA ALA A 114 8.77 -11.43 -5.43
C ALA A 114 8.27 -11.51 -6.87
N ALA A 115 7.19 -12.24 -7.12
CA ALA A 115 6.62 -12.38 -8.46
C ALA A 115 6.11 -11.06 -9.03
N VAL A 116 5.43 -10.24 -8.22
CA VAL A 116 4.93 -8.92 -8.64
C VAL A 116 6.05 -7.90 -8.83
N THR A 117 7.10 -7.97 -8.01
CA THR A 117 8.17 -6.96 -8.00
C THR A 117 9.44 -7.38 -8.74
N GLN A 118 9.39 -8.49 -9.50
CA GLN A 118 10.56 -9.12 -10.13
C GLN A 118 11.38 -8.18 -11.04
N ASP A 119 10.71 -7.27 -11.74
CA ASP A 119 11.35 -6.35 -12.69
C ASP A 119 11.98 -5.12 -12.00
N SER A 120 11.70 -4.90 -10.70
CA SER A 120 12.26 -3.80 -9.93
C SER A 120 13.57 -4.21 -9.26
N PRO A 121 14.73 -3.68 -9.70
CA PRO A 121 16.01 -3.99 -9.07
C PRO A 121 16.07 -3.51 -7.61
N TYR A 122 15.35 -2.43 -7.28
CA TYR A 122 15.24 -1.92 -5.91
C TYR A 122 14.45 -2.87 -5.01
N ALA A 123 13.24 -3.27 -5.44
CA ALA A 123 12.42 -4.19 -4.68
C ALA A 123 13.12 -5.55 -4.47
N PHE A 124 13.70 -6.12 -5.54
CA PHE A 124 14.36 -7.41 -5.45
C PHE A 124 15.63 -7.37 -4.59
N THR A 125 16.37 -6.25 -4.62
CA THR A 125 17.51 -6.03 -3.70
C THR A 125 17.04 -5.96 -2.25
N PHE A 126 15.88 -5.34 -1.98
CA PHE A 126 15.31 -5.32 -0.64
C PHE A 126 14.92 -6.72 -0.16
N LEU A 127 14.25 -7.53 -1.00
CA LEU A 127 13.93 -8.93 -0.67
C LEU A 127 15.21 -9.73 -0.35
N THR A 128 16.25 -9.56 -1.16
CA THR A 128 17.58 -10.16 -0.88
C THR A 128 18.13 -9.71 0.47
N LEU A 129 18.00 -8.42 0.83
CA LEU A 129 18.41 -7.91 2.13
C LEU A 129 17.59 -8.55 3.27
N LEU A 130 16.28 -8.69 3.11
CA LEU A 130 15.40 -9.32 4.10
C LEU A 130 15.78 -10.78 4.36
N GLU A 131 16.11 -11.54 3.32
CA GLU A 131 16.64 -12.91 3.44
C GLU A 131 17.96 -12.93 4.24
N ARG A 132 18.91 -12.05 3.88
CA ARG A 132 20.22 -11.97 4.56
C ARG A 132 20.11 -11.58 6.03
N LEU A 133 19.09 -10.81 6.38
CA LEU A 133 18.79 -10.39 7.75
C LEU A 133 17.94 -11.41 8.52
N GLY A 134 17.54 -12.52 7.90
CA GLY A 134 16.67 -13.53 8.50
C GLY A 134 15.26 -13.01 8.82
N VAL A 135 14.79 -11.99 8.08
CA VAL A 135 13.40 -11.51 8.19
C VAL A 135 12.46 -12.46 7.45
N ILE A 136 12.88 -12.91 6.27
CA ILE A 136 12.22 -13.96 5.50
C ILE A 136 12.93 -15.28 5.81
N SER A 137 12.15 -16.34 6.06
CA SER A 137 12.67 -17.64 6.50
C SER A 137 13.27 -18.50 5.39
N HIS A 138 13.02 -18.17 4.12
CA HIS A 138 13.50 -18.91 2.96
C HIS A 138 13.78 -17.97 1.79
N PRO A 139 14.57 -18.40 0.78
CA PRO A 139 14.67 -17.69 -0.48
C PRO A 139 13.30 -17.54 -1.14
N VAL A 140 13.02 -16.38 -1.72
CA VAL A 140 11.76 -16.14 -2.44
C VAL A 140 11.76 -16.79 -3.83
N ASN A 141 10.59 -17.23 -4.28
CA ASN A 141 10.36 -17.73 -5.64
C ASN A 141 9.56 -16.72 -6.48
N PRO A 142 10.17 -16.06 -7.49
CA PRO A 142 9.48 -15.07 -8.32
C PRO A 142 8.63 -15.66 -9.46
N ASP A 143 8.59 -16.98 -9.65
CA ASP A 143 7.91 -17.63 -10.79
C ASP A 143 6.36 -17.68 -10.65
N GLY A 144 5.80 -16.97 -9.66
CA GLY A 144 4.35 -16.92 -9.38
C GLY A 144 3.56 -16.01 -10.32
N ASP A 145 2.30 -15.76 -9.96
CA ASP A 145 1.51 -14.72 -10.62
C ASP A 145 2.15 -13.36 -10.37
N SER A 146 2.37 -12.57 -11.42
CA SER A 146 2.93 -11.22 -11.35
C SER A 146 1.88 -10.11 -11.52
N LYS A 147 0.62 -10.45 -11.79
CA LYS A 147 -0.45 -9.47 -11.97
C LYS A 147 -0.79 -8.82 -10.64
N TRP A 148 -0.80 -7.50 -10.59
CA TRP A 148 -1.25 -6.70 -9.45
C TRP A 148 -1.65 -5.32 -9.98
N PRO A 149 -2.65 -4.61 -9.41
CA PRO A 149 -3.47 -4.96 -8.23
C PRO A 149 -4.55 -6.00 -8.45
#